data_AF-A0A7R9KQC3-F1
#
_entry.id   AF-A0A7R9KQC3-F1
#
_cell.length_a   1.000
_cell.length_b   1.000
_cell.length_c   1.000
_cell.angle_alpha   90.00
_cell.angle_beta   90.00
_cell.angle_gamma   90.00
#
_symmetry.space_group_name_H-M   'P 1'
#
loop_
_entity.id
_entity.type
_entity.pdbx_description
1 polymer ?
#
loop_
_entity_poly.entity_id
_entity_poly.type
_entity_poly.pdbx_seq_one_letter_code
_entity_poly.pdbx_strand_id
1 'polypeptide(L)'
;MGKIFAMLGPNGTGKTTLMRVILGQLRLTSGTIEVFGKMAGSVGLGIPGPGVGYMPQELALFDYFTIGEILNYYGMIYHILAFL
;
A
#
# COMPACT_ATOMS: atom_id res chain seq x y z
N MET A 1 12.17 17.49 -1.53
CA MET A 1 12.71 16.61 -2.59
C MET A 1 12.12 15.23 -2.42
N GLY A 2 11.52 14.67 -3.47
CA GLY A 2 11.11 13.26 -3.50
C GLY A 2 12.32 12.36 -3.75
N LYS A 3 12.30 11.14 -3.19
CA LYS A 3 13.30 10.10 -3.44
C LYS A 3 12.59 8.86 -3.99
N ILE A 4 13.24 8.17 -4.91
CA ILE A 4 12.77 6.89 -5.44
C ILE A 4 13.70 5.81 -4.92
N PHE A 5 13.12 4.74 -4.37
CA PHE A 5 13.85 3.57 -3.90
C PHE A 5 13.37 2.35 -4.66
N ALA A 6 14.29 1.47 -5.03
CA ALA A 6 13.98 0.21 -5.70
C ALA A 6 14.45 -0.95 -4.83
N MET A 7 13.58 -1.95 -4.65
CA MET A 7 13.90 -3.20 -3.99
C MET A 7 14.06 -4.29 -5.05
N LEU A 8 15.29 -4.78 -5.23
CA LEU A 8 15.64 -5.71 -6.28
C LEU A 8 15.97 -7.09 -5.71
N GLY A 9 15.66 -8.14 -6.48
CA GLY A 9 16.01 -9.52 -6.15
C GLY A 9 15.15 -10.54 -6.91
N PRO A 10 15.55 -11.82 -7.01
CA PRO A 10 14.77 -12.88 -7.64
C PRO A 10 13.35 -13.06 -7.09
N ASN A 11 12.51 -13.82 -7.80
CA ASN A 11 11.21 -14.23 -7.27
C ASN A 11 11.39 -15.08 -6.01
N GLY A 12 10.49 -14.91 -5.03
CA GLY A 12 10.56 -15.63 -3.76
C GLY A 12 11.52 -15.07 -2.71
N THR A 13 12.27 -13.99 -2.97
CA THR A 13 13.18 -13.39 -1.98
C THR A 13 12.50 -12.58 -0.87
N GLY A 14 11.16 -12.52 -0.84
CA GLY A 14 10.41 -11.85 0.22
C GLY A 14 10.16 -10.35 0.02
N LYS A 15 10.35 -9.80 -1.18
CA LYS A 15 10.06 -8.37 -1.47
C LYS A 15 8.60 -8.00 -1.15
N THR A 16 7.64 -8.77 -1.67
CA THR A 16 6.21 -8.56 -1.39
C THR A 16 5.89 -8.78 0.09
N THR A 17 6.55 -9.75 0.73
CA THR A 17 6.44 -10.00 2.17
C THR A 17 6.88 -8.76 2.97
N LEU A 18 8.04 -8.18 2.63
CA LEU A 18 8.55 -6.98 3.26
C LEU A 18 7.63 -5.77 3.04
N MET A 19 7.08 -5.60 1.84
CA MET A 19 6.07 -4.56 1.57
C MET A 19 4.83 -4.73 2.47
N ARG A 20 4.31 -5.95 2.62
CA ARG A 20 3.16 -6.24 3.50
C ARG A 20 3.47 -5.95 4.96
N VAL A 21 4.70 -6.22 5.40
CA VAL A 21 5.15 -5.83 6.75
C VAL A 21 5.19 -4.32 6.90
N ILE A 22 5.80 -3.59 5.95
CA ILE A 22 5.87 -2.12 5.98
C ILE A 22 4.48 -1.53 6.10
N LEU A 23 3.49 -2.09 5.39
CA LEU A 23 2.08 -1.68 5.42
C LEU A 23 1.32 -2.15 6.67
N GLY A 24 1.96 -2.85 7.61
CA GLY A 24 1.33 -3.40 8.80
C GLY A 24 0.38 -4.58 8.55
N GLN A 25 0.34 -5.13 7.34
CA GLN A 25 -0.50 -6.27 6.96
C GLN A 25 0.10 -7.63 7.36
N LEU A 26 1.38 -7.65 7.74
CA LEU A 26 2.08 -8.85 8.20
C LEU A 26 2.99 -8.48 9.38
N ARG A 27 3.00 -9.32 10.43
CA ARG A 27 3.84 -9.12 11.60
C ARG A 27 5.25 -9.64 11.34
N LEU A 28 6.27 -8.88 11.77
CA LEU A 28 7.65 -9.35 11.79
C LEU A 28 7.86 -10.48 12.79
N THR A 29 8.73 -11.42 12.44
CA THR A 29 9.23 -12.43 13.38
C THR A 29 10.20 -11.83 14.39
N SER A 30 11.05 -10.89 13.96
CA SER A 30 12.03 -10.19 14.79
C SER A 30 12.41 -8.83 14.17
N GLY A 31 13.07 -7.98 14.95
CA GLY A 31 13.45 -6.63 14.54
C GLY A 31 12.28 -5.63 14.57
N THR A 32 12.50 -4.44 14.03
CA THR A 32 11.50 -3.36 14.00
C THR A 32 11.53 -2.63 12.66
N ILE A 33 10.36 -2.14 12.25
CA ILE A 33 10.20 -1.22 11.12
C ILE A 33 9.34 -0.05 11.61
N GLU A 34 9.76 1.15 11.28
CA GLU A 34 9.08 2.39 11.64
C GLU A 34 8.62 3.12 10.37
N VAL A 35 7.36 3.54 10.35
CA VAL A 35 6.74 4.32 9.28
C VAL A 35 6.08 5.54 9.93
N PHE A 36 6.47 6.74 9.49
CA PHE A 36 5.99 8.02 10.03
C PHE A 36 6.05 8.13 11.57
N GLY A 37 7.14 7.69 12.20
CA GLY A 37 7.27 7.81 13.67
C GLY A 37 6.64 6.67 14.47
N LYS A 38 6.06 5.66 13.80
CA LYS A 38 5.28 4.60 14.45
C LYS A 38 5.70 3.22 13.97
N MET A 39 5.64 2.24 14.86
CA MET A 39 5.99 0.86 14.52
C MET A 39 4.99 0.27 13.53
N ALA A 40 5.49 -0.45 12.53
CA ALA A 40 4.66 -1.18 11.57
C ALA A 40 3.71 -2.17 12.30
N GLY A 41 2.43 -2.15 11.96
CA GLY A 41 1.38 -2.96 12.61
C GLY A 41 0.91 -2.47 13.99
N SER A 42 1.42 -1.34 14.48
CA SER A 42 0.91 -0.74 15.74
C SER A 42 -0.49 -0.13 15.58
N VAL A 43 -1.25 -0.15 16.67
CA VAL A 43 -2.56 0.51 16.72
C VAL A 43 -2.38 2.00 16.46
N GLY A 44 -3.17 2.54 15.52
CA GLY A 44 -3.10 3.95 15.16
C GLY A 44 -1.97 4.32 14.20
N LEU A 45 -1.27 3.35 13.59
CA LEU A 45 -0.29 3.60 12.53
C LEU A 45 -0.92 4.32 11.33
N GLY A 46 -2.16 3.98 10.99
CA GLY A 46 -2.92 4.69 9.97
C GLY A 46 -2.39 4.49 8.54
N ILE A 47 -1.69 3.38 8.27
CA ILE A 47 -1.27 2.99 6.91
C ILE A 47 -2.06 1.76 6.42
N PRO A 48 -2.33 1.62 5.10
CA PRO A 48 -1.94 2.55 4.04
C PRO A 48 -2.58 3.94 4.18
N GLY A 49 -3.84 4.02 4.64
CA GLY A 49 -4.52 5.28 4.99
C GLY A 49 -4.37 6.39 3.94
N PRO A 50 -4.57 7.67 4.31
CA PRO A 50 -4.48 8.78 3.37
C PRO A 50 -3.03 9.17 3.01
N GLY A 51 -2.03 8.68 3.75
CA GLY A 51 -0.63 9.07 3.60
C GLY A 51 0.23 8.13 2.74
N VAL A 52 -0.26 6.94 2.40
CA VAL A 52 0.48 5.93 1.63
C VAL A 52 -0.39 5.34 0.52
N GLY A 53 0.03 5.55 -0.73
CA GLY A 53 -0.49 4.78 -1.87
C GLY A 53 0.20 3.43 -1.95
N TYR A 54 -0.58 2.35 -2.05
CA TYR A 54 -0.06 0.99 -2.26
C TYR A 54 -0.77 0.33 -3.44
N MET A 55 0.02 -0.16 -4.40
CA MET A 55 -0.45 -0.98 -5.52
C MET A 55 0.00 -2.44 -5.30
N PRO A 56 -0.92 -3.38 -5.02
CA PRO A 56 -0.60 -4.79 -4.90
C PRO A 56 -0.20 -5.40 -6.26
N GLN A 57 0.41 -6.59 -6.21
CA GLN A 57 0.85 -7.33 -7.40
C GLN A 57 -0.32 -7.73 -8.31
N GLU A 58 -1.42 -8.20 -7.72
CA GLU A 58 -2.65 -8.51 -8.44
C GLU A 58 -3.55 -7.28 -8.41
N LEU A 59 -3.97 -6.83 -9.59
CA LEU A 59 -4.84 -5.69 -9.73
C LEU A 59 -6.27 -6.07 -9.34
N ALA A 60 -6.89 -5.28 -8.48
CA ALA A 60 -8.32 -5.37 -8.18
C ALA A 60 -9.13 -4.55 -9.20
N LEU A 61 -9.04 -4.96 -10.47
CA LEU A 61 -9.87 -4.42 -11.55
C LEU A 61 -11.09 -5.33 -11.72
N PHE A 62 -12.24 -4.71 -12.00
CA PHE A 62 -13.47 -5.43 -12.29
C PHE A 62 -13.84 -5.19 -13.75
N ASP A 63 -14.08 -6.27 -14.48
CA ASP A 63 -14.34 -6.22 -15.93
C ASP A 63 -15.67 -5.53 -16.28
N TYR A 64 -16.51 -5.27 -15.29
CA TYR A 64 -17.83 -4.64 -15.45
C TYR A 64 -17.81 -3.12 -15.26
N PHE A 65 -16.67 -2.52 -14.91
CA PHE A 65 -16.53 -1.07 -14.77
C PHE A 65 -15.72 -0.47 -15.91
N THR A 66 -16.15 0.69 -16.37
CA THR A 66 -15.32 1.60 -17.16
C THR A 66 -14.17 2.16 -16.32
N ILE A 67 -13.14 2.69 -16.98
CA ILE A 67 -12.02 3.36 -16.30
C ILE A 67 -12.53 4.45 -15.36
N GLY A 68 -13.55 5.20 -15.79
CA GLY A 68 -14.07 6.29 -15.00
C GLY A 68 -14.81 5.84 -13.74
N GLU A 69 -15.56 4.76 -13.84
CA GLU A 69 -16.24 4.16 -12.69
C GLU A 69 -15.25 3.59 -11.68
N ILE A 70 -14.16 2.94 -12.14
CA ILE A 70 -13.09 2.45 -11.25
C ILE A 70 -12.41 3.60 -10.51
N LEU A 71 -12.10 4.70 -11.20
CA LEU A 71 -11.48 5.88 -10.59
C LEU A 71 -12.40 6.52 -9.55
N ASN A 72 -13.69 6.68 -9.85
CA ASN A 72 -14.67 7.17 -8.90
C ASN A 72 -14.85 6.23 -7.70
N TYR A 73 -14.94 4.92 -7.94
CA TYR A 73 -15.06 3.91 -6.89
C TYR A 73 -13.91 3.96 -5.88
N TYR A 74 -12.67 3.93 -6.36
CA TYR A 74 -11.50 4.04 -5.49
C TYR A 74 -11.36 5.44 -4.88
N GLY A 75 -11.70 6.50 -5.60
CA GLY A 75 -11.76 7.86 -5.07
C GLY A 75 -12.68 7.96 -3.85
N MET A 76 -13.87 7.37 -3.92
CA MET A 76 -14.80 7.31 -2.80
C MET A 76 -14.26 6.52 -1.61
N ILE A 77 -13.68 5.33 -1.83
CA ILE A 77 -13.11 4.49 -0.75
C ILE A 77 -11.97 5.20 -0.03
N TYR A 78 -11.09 5.87 -0.78
CA TYR A 78 -9.91 6.52 -0.22
C TYR A 78 -10.15 7.99 0.13
N HIS A 79 -11.38 8.49 0.00
CA HIS A 79 -11.73 9.90 0.20
C HIS A 79 -10.87 10.87 -0.61
N ILE A 80 -10.50 10.48 -1.83
CA ILE A 80 -9.80 11.31 -2.80
C ILE A 80 -10.84 11.86 -3.76
N LEU A 81 -10.81 13.18 -4.01
CA LEU A 81 -11.63 13.80 -5.05
C LEU A 81 -11.23 13.19 -6.41
N ALA A 82 -12.02 12.23 -6.88
CA ALA A 82 -11.96 11.78 -8.26
C ALA A 82 -12.72 12.81 -9.11
N PHE A 83 -11.98 13.58 -9.91
CA PHE A 83 -12.57 14.44 -10.93
C PHE A 83 -12.76 13.63 -12.20
N LEU A 84 -14.00 13.22 -12.44
CA LEU A 84 -14.51 12.87 -13.77
C LEU A 84 -15.88 13.51 -13.97
#